data_AF-A0A3G8LGS9-F1
#
_entry.id   AF-A0A3G8LGS9-F1
#
_cell.length_a   1.000
_cell.length_b   1.000
_cell.length_c   1.000
_cell.angle_alpha   90.00
_cell.angle_beta   90.00
_cell.angle_gamma   90.00
#
_symmetry.space_group_name_H-M   'P 1'
#
loop_
_entity.id
_entity.type
_entity.pdbx_description
1 polymer ?
#
loop_
_entity_poly.entity_id
_entity_poly.type
_entity_poly.pdbx_seq_one_letter_code
_entity_poly.pdbx_strand_id
1 'polypeptide(L)'
;MFSNYEQKRNDEMLMRAAYEGSQFCSCVAQKDYHITENLDKNTAYIFIPKDVENYYDFLKVVDKVLLSKRRNIQIDIASFVKEGVVSIEEVFRAFVMRSAFHNAKLYSAKESDKKPKKDNKEPEVSLYYEGKEYLTFVKELLIIADAINSARDLQITPPNIATSEYIAKFVKKDLGDVDNLTVNVLTKTQIEELNMNLLLAVNSGSSYQPRVVVVNYKGNPSSKEKYVFVGKGITFDTGGYNTKGYHMDGMKFDMSGSVICAYAVKAIAQLKLKANVSAVMMLTDNAIDNKPTMPESVVTSMSGKTVEITDTDAEGRLVLADGLFYGAKNLKASLLVDVATLTGSMISALGKTFSGIYSTSDSRWDEFSSAASVAHEKVWRMPMHEDYHKPNLSTKVADLNNYSTSEKSDSNTAAMFLKEFSNGVDLIHCDVAGTADNNGMGLGVLVSTLVELAKGQK
;
A
#
# COMPACT_ATOMS: atom_id res chain seq x y z
N MET A 1 -14.67 -14.57 8.64
CA MET A 1 -14.84 -14.41 7.18
C MET A 1 -15.85 -13.28 6.99
N PHE A 2 -15.54 -12.25 6.21
CA PHE A 2 -16.54 -11.24 5.87
C PHE A 2 -17.49 -11.88 4.84
N SER A 3 -18.68 -12.28 5.33
CA SER A 3 -19.95 -11.58 5.21
C SER A 3 -20.58 -11.77 3.82
N ASN A 4 -21.57 -12.66 3.79
CA ASN A 4 -22.44 -12.78 2.64
C ASN A 4 -23.19 -11.45 2.50
N TYR A 5 -23.00 -10.79 1.36
CA TYR A 5 -23.96 -9.83 0.89
C TYR A 5 -25.22 -10.61 0.48
N GLU A 6 -26.30 -10.37 1.23
CA GLU A 6 -27.58 -11.07 1.10
C GLU A 6 -28.65 -10.14 0.53
N GLN A 7 -29.47 -10.67 -0.37
CA GLN A 7 -30.60 -9.95 -0.97
C GLN A 7 -31.87 -9.97 -0.11
N LYS A 8 -31.81 -10.63 1.05
CA LYS A 8 -32.94 -10.79 1.97
C LYS A 8 -32.47 -10.56 3.39
N ARG A 9 -33.34 -9.96 4.20
CA ARG A 9 -33.13 -9.86 5.65
C ARG A 9 -33.01 -11.26 6.23
N ASN A 10 -32.00 -11.50 7.05
CA ASN A 10 -31.83 -12.74 7.82
C ASN A 10 -32.33 -12.56 9.27
N ASP A 11 -32.18 -13.60 10.08
CA ASP A 11 -32.67 -13.61 11.46
C ASP A 11 -31.76 -12.83 12.44
N GLU A 12 -30.63 -12.29 11.96
CA GLU A 12 -29.72 -11.51 12.78
C GLU A 12 -30.23 -10.09 13.02
N MET A 13 -29.64 -9.40 13.99
CA MET A 13 -30.06 -8.06 14.35
C MET A 13 -29.79 -7.07 13.21
N LEU A 14 -30.85 -6.44 12.69
CA LEU A 14 -30.74 -5.50 11.58
C LEU A 14 -30.25 -4.14 12.08
N MET A 15 -29.01 -3.79 11.74
CA MET A 15 -28.39 -2.50 12.03
C MET A 15 -28.78 -1.47 10.97
N ARG A 16 -29.35 -0.35 11.40
CA ARG A 16 -29.80 0.75 10.53
C ARG A 16 -29.18 2.07 10.97
N ALA A 17 -29.01 2.99 10.02
CA ALA A 17 -28.67 4.37 10.36
C ALA A 17 -29.90 5.15 10.83
N ALA A 18 -29.70 6.04 11.81
CA ALA A 18 -30.65 7.05 12.24
C ALA A 18 -29.97 8.42 12.14
N TYR A 19 -30.06 9.05 10.96
CA TYR A 19 -29.51 10.39 10.73
C TYR A 19 -30.27 11.45 11.51
N GLU A 20 -29.57 12.33 12.20
CA GLU A 20 -30.17 13.46 12.89
C GLU A 20 -31.05 14.30 11.93
N GLY A 21 -32.31 14.54 12.32
CA GLY A 21 -33.29 15.26 11.49
C GLY A 21 -34.08 14.39 10.51
N SER A 22 -33.77 13.09 10.39
CA SER A 22 -34.59 12.12 9.65
C SER A 22 -35.63 11.45 10.56
N GLN A 23 -36.62 10.78 9.96
CA GLN A 23 -37.64 10.04 10.71
C GLN A 23 -37.11 8.67 11.13
N PHE A 24 -37.01 8.42 12.44
CA PHE A 24 -36.65 7.12 13.03
C PHE A 24 -37.47 6.84 14.29
N CYS A 25 -37.31 5.66 14.90
CA CYS A 25 -38.04 5.27 16.11
C CYS A 25 -37.81 6.28 17.25
N SER A 26 -38.86 6.67 17.98
CA SER A 26 -38.75 7.52 19.18
C SER A 26 -37.87 6.91 20.29
N CYS A 27 -37.62 5.60 20.21
CA CYS A 27 -36.75 4.87 21.10
C CYS A 27 -35.25 5.14 20.91
N VAL A 28 -34.82 5.73 19.78
CA VAL A 28 -33.39 5.94 19.48
C VAL A 28 -32.82 7.07 20.36
N ALA A 29 -31.76 6.78 21.11
CA ALA A 29 -31.07 7.79 21.88
C ALA A 29 -30.30 8.74 20.94
N GLN A 30 -30.54 10.05 21.07
CA GLN A 30 -29.90 11.10 20.28
C GLN A 30 -28.56 11.51 20.89
N LYS A 31 -27.63 10.55 20.96
CA LYS A 31 -26.24 10.77 21.37
C LYS A 31 -25.35 10.31 20.23
N ASP A 32 -24.37 11.12 19.86
CA ASP A 32 -23.50 10.87 18.71
C ASP A 32 -22.93 9.46 18.71
N TYR A 33 -23.14 8.76 17.59
CA TYR A 33 -22.68 7.41 17.33
C TYR A 33 -23.16 6.36 18.35
N HIS A 34 -24.20 6.68 19.12
CA HIS A 34 -24.80 5.75 20.07
C HIS A 34 -25.64 4.70 19.34
N ILE A 35 -25.45 3.44 19.71
CA ILE A 35 -26.21 2.32 19.17
C ILE A 35 -27.34 2.00 20.14
N THR A 36 -28.58 2.13 19.68
CA THR A 36 -29.79 1.75 20.42
C THR A 36 -30.34 0.43 19.88
N GLU A 37 -30.39 -0.60 20.72
CA GLU A 37 -30.95 -1.92 20.35
C GLU A 37 -32.44 -2.00 20.74
N ASN A 38 -33.30 -2.35 19.80
CA ASN A 38 -34.69 -2.72 20.03
C ASN A 38 -34.84 -4.24 19.84
N LEU A 39 -34.85 -4.96 20.97
CA LEU A 39 -34.88 -6.41 20.99
C LEU A 39 -36.19 -6.98 20.45
N ASP A 40 -37.32 -6.32 20.73
CA ASP A 40 -38.66 -6.78 20.28
C ASP A 40 -38.78 -6.79 18.77
N LYS A 41 -38.15 -5.82 18.09
CA LYS A 41 -38.15 -5.72 16.62
C LYS A 41 -36.95 -6.38 15.95
N ASN A 42 -36.02 -6.90 16.76
CA ASN A 42 -34.71 -7.40 16.32
C ASN A 42 -33.98 -6.39 15.39
N THR A 43 -33.97 -5.12 15.79
CA THR A 43 -33.35 -4.01 15.04
C THR A 43 -32.47 -3.17 15.96
N ALA A 44 -31.34 -2.69 15.46
CA ALA A 44 -30.51 -1.69 16.12
C ALA A 44 -30.38 -0.44 15.25
N TYR A 45 -30.23 0.72 15.89
CA TYR A 45 -30.02 2.00 15.23
C TYR A 45 -28.75 2.66 15.74
N ILE A 46 -27.87 3.09 14.84
CA ILE A 46 -26.80 4.02 15.18
C ILE A 46 -27.26 5.46 14.89
N PHE A 47 -27.21 6.32 15.90
CA PHE A 47 -27.51 7.75 15.71
C PHE A 47 -26.33 8.44 15.03
N ILE A 48 -26.58 9.07 13.89
CA ILE A 48 -25.55 9.73 13.07
C ILE A 48 -25.79 11.25 13.09
N PRO A 49 -24.89 12.04 13.70
CA PRO A 49 -25.01 13.49 13.77
C PRO A 49 -24.91 14.19 12.41
N LYS A 50 -25.35 15.45 12.33
CA LYS A 50 -25.31 16.24 11.09
C LYS A 50 -23.91 16.49 10.53
N ASP A 51 -22.89 16.52 11.39
CA ASP A 51 -21.49 16.78 11.04
C ASP A 51 -20.80 15.66 10.26
N VAL A 52 -21.49 14.53 10.02
CA VAL A 52 -21.07 13.54 9.02
C VAL A 52 -21.38 14.07 7.62
N GLU A 53 -20.41 14.79 7.04
CA GLU A 53 -20.56 15.54 5.79
C GLU A 53 -19.80 14.95 4.60
N ASN A 54 -18.91 13.98 4.81
CA ASN A 54 -18.16 13.31 3.74
C ASN A 54 -17.88 11.83 4.07
N TYR A 55 -17.34 11.12 3.08
CA TYR A 55 -16.95 9.71 3.20
C TYR A 55 -16.03 9.42 4.39
N TYR A 56 -15.06 10.28 4.70
CA TYR A 56 -14.09 10.05 5.78
C TYR A 56 -14.72 10.18 7.17
N ASP A 57 -15.69 11.07 7.35
CA ASP A 57 -16.48 11.13 8.58
C ASP A 57 -17.39 9.92 8.71
N PHE A 58 -17.96 9.46 7.59
CA PHE A 58 -18.75 8.24 7.54
C PHE A 58 -17.95 6.99 7.95
N LEU A 59 -16.65 6.92 7.63
CA LEU A 59 -15.80 5.81 8.10
C LEU A 59 -15.77 5.69 9.63
N LYS A 60 -15.89 6.79 10.38
CA LYS A 60 -15.96 6.77 11.86
C LYS A 60 -17.24 6.09 12.35
N VAL A 61 -18.36 6.32 11.65
CA VAL A 61 -19.65 5.63 11.90
C VAL A 61 -19.48 4.13 11.69
N VAL A 62 -18.90 3.75 10.55
CA VAL A 62 -18.67 2.34 10.20
C VAL A 62 -17.77 1.65 11.24
N ASP A 63 -16.66 2.29 11.60
CA ASP A 63 -15.75 1.77 12.64
C ASP A 63 -16.49 1.62 13.98
N LYS A 64 -17.35 2.58 14.34
CA LYS A 64 -18.15 2.47 15.57
C LYS A 64 -19.08 1.26 15.55
N VAL A 65 -19.78 1.03 14.45
CA VAL A 65 -20.67 -0.14 14.26
C VAL A 65 -19.87 -1.44 14.40
N LEU A 66 -18.76 -1.55 13.66
CA LEU A 66 -17.98 -2.78 13.58
C LEU A 66 -17.24 -3.13 14.88
N LEU A 67 -16.78 -2.12 15.63
CA LEU A 67 -16.03 -2.32 16.87
C LEU A 67 -16.92 -2.44 18.12
N SER A 68 -18.17 -1.96 18.05
CA SER A 68 -19.11 -2.02 19.20
C SER A 68 -20.02 -3.24 19.19
N LYS A 69 -19.90 -4.14 18.20
CA LYS A 69 -20.76 -5.31 18.05
C LYS A 69 -20.62 -6.30 19.21
N ARG A 70 -21.76 -6.76 19.73
CA ARG A 70 -21.85 -7.75 20.83
C ARG A 70 -22.53 -9.06 20.42
N ARG A 71 -23.13 -9.07 19.23
CA ARG A 71 -23.91 -10.16 18.64
C ARG A 71 -23.79 -10.06 17.12
N ASN A 72 -24.21 -11.11 16.43
CA ASN A 72 -24.27 -11.09 14.98
C ASN A 72 -25.20 -9.96 14.52
N ILE A 73 -24.77 -9.21 13.51
CA ILE A 73 -25.54 -8.10 12.95
C ILE A 73 -25.61 -8.21 11.43
N GLN A 74 -26.74 -7.80 10.88
CA GLN A 74 -26.91 -7.59 9.45
C GLN A 74 -27.04 -6.08 9.19
N ILE A 75 -26.19 -5.53 8.33
CA ILE A 75 -26.17 -4.09 8.02
C ILE A 75 -27.19 -3.81 6.91
N ASP A 76 -28.19 -2.98 7.18
CA ASP A 76 -29.11 -2.45 6.17
C ASP A 76 -28.39 -1.36 5.35
N ILE A 77 -27.76 -1.75 4.24
CA ILE A 77 -26.93 -0.85 3.41
C ILE A 77 -27.71 0.37 2.95
N ALA A 78 -28.97 0.19 2.54
CA ALA A 78 -29.80 1.28 2.04
C ALA A 78 -30.01 2.36 3.10
N SER A 79 -30.15 1.97 4.37
CA SER A 79 -30.34 2.94 5.46
C SER A 79 -29.15 3.88 5.66
N PHE A 80 -27.93 3.43 5.35
CA PHE A 80 -26.71 4.21 5.55
C PHE A 80 -26.41 5.18 4.39
N VAL A 81 -27.15 5.14 3.29
CA VAL A 81 -27.01 6.11 2.20
C VAL A 81 -27.45 7.50 2.68
N LYS A 82 -26.65 8.52 2.36
CA LYS A 82 -26.98 9.94 2.60
C LYS A 82 -26.69 10.72 1.32
N GLU A 83 -27.75 11.18 0.67
CA GLU A 83 -27.66 11.90 -0.61
C GLU A 83 -26.70 13.09 -0.50
N GLY A 84 -25.82 13.24 -1.50
CA GLY A 84 -24.78 14.28 -1.53
C GLY A 84 -23.61 14.07 -0.57
N VAL A 85 -23.62 13.01 0.26
CA VAL A 85 -22.56 12.75 1.26
C VAL A 85 -21.90 11.39 1.05
N VAL A 86 -22.68 10.31 1.00
CA VAL A 86 -22.21 8.94 0.73
C VAL A 86 -23.21 8.19 -0.13
N SER A 87 -22.73 7.75 -1.29
CA SER A 87 -23.43 6.89 -2.23
C SER A 87 -23.53 5.45 -1.71
N ILE A 88 -24.39 4.65 -2.34
CA ILE A 88 -24.54 3.23 -1.99
C ILE A 88 -23.26 2.41 -2.22
N GLU A 89 -22.50 2.70 -3.28
CA GLU A 89 -21.21 2.05 -3.53
C GLU A 89 -20.18 2.41 -2.44
N GLU A 90 -20.16 3.67 -2.01
CA GLU A 90 -19.33 4.10 -0.89
C GLU A 90 -19.72 3.41 0.43
N VAL A 91 -21.01 3.23 0.69
CA VAL A 91 -21.48 2.47 1.87
C VAL A 91 -20.99 1.02 1.81
N PHE A 92 -21.14 0.34 0.67
CA PHE A 92 -20.60 -1.01 0.47
C PHE A 92 -19.08 -1.05 0.68
N ARG A 93 -18.34 -0.15 0.02
CA ARG A 93 -16.89 -0.04 0.15
C ARG A 93 -16.48 0.16 1.60
N ALA A 94 -17.09 1.10 2.31
CA ALA A 94 -16.74 1.38 3.70
C ALA A 94 -16.93 0.14 4.59
N PHE A 95 -18.09 -0.51 4.56
CA PHE A 95 -18.35 -1.69 5.39
C PHE A 95 -17.49 -2.90 5.00
N VAL A 96 -17.28 -3.15 3.70
CA VAL A 96 -16.42 -4.25 3.23
C VAL A 96 -14.97 -4.03 3.64
N MET A 97 -14.40 -2.89 3.27
CA MET A 97 -12.99 -2.60 3.51
C MET A 97 -12.68 -2.51 5.00
N ARG A 98 -13.49 -1.79 5.79
CA ARG A 98 -13.26 -1.64 7.24
C ARG A 98 -13.41 -2.94 7.98
N SER A 99 -14.40 -3.76 7.63
CA SER A 99 -14.57 -5.01 8.35
C SER A 99 -13.53 -6.06 7.97
N ALA A 100 -13.12 -6.12 6.70
CA ALA A 100 -11.96 -6.91 6.31
C ALA A 100 -10.69 -6.43 7.03
N PHE A 101 -10.50 -5.12 7.21
CA PHE A 101 -9.37 -4.54 7.93
C PHE A 101 -9.33 -4.95 9.40
N HIS A 102 -10.47 -4.84 10.12
CA HIS A 102 -10.57 -5.14 11.55
C HIS A 102 -10.53 -6.63 11.87
N ASN A 103 -11.05 -7.47 10.97
CA ASN A 103 -11.09 -8.93 11.16
C ASN A 103 -9.84 -9.63 10.59
N ALA A 104 -8.88 -8.88 10.04
CA ALA A 104 -7.66 -9.42 9.47
C ALA A 104 -6.86 -10.18 10.53
N LYS A 105 -6.49 -11.42 10.21
CA LYS A 105 -5.56 -12.21 11.04
C LYS A 105 -4.15 -11.94 10.55
N LEU A 106 -3.49 -10.99 11.18
CA LEU A 106 -2.11 -10.64 10.88
C LEU A 106 -1.14 -11.41 11.78
N TYR A 107 0.13 -11.42 11.41
CA TYR A 107 1.20 -12.09 12.13
C TYR A 107 1.18 -11.67 13.60
N SER A 108 1.18 -12.67 14.47
CA SER A 108 1.30 -12.48 15.91
C SER A 108 2.05 -13.65 16.53
N ALA A 109 3.02 -13.33 17.39
CA ALA A 109 3.75 -14.30 18.19
C ALA A 109 3.15 -14.49 19.61
N LYS A 110 2.06 -13.79 19.95
CA LYS A 110 1.45 -13.82 21.29
C LYS A 110 0.95 -15.21 21.64
N GLU A 111 1.15 -15.64 22.89
CA GLU A 111 0.65 -16.94 23.36
C GLU A 111 -0.88 -17.05 23.33
N SER A 112 -1.58 -15.94 23.58
CA SER A 112 -3.04 -15.85 23.49
C SER A 112 -3.57 -16.27 22.12
N ASP A 113 -2.79 -16.03 21.07
CA ASP A 113 -3.18 -16.24 19.69
C ASP A 113 -2.84 -17.67 19.22
N LYS A 114 -2.01 -18.38 20.02
CA LYS A 114 -1.68 -19.81 19.83
C LYS A 114 -2.67 -20.76 20.50
N LYS A 115 -3.43 -20.29 21.50
CA LYS A 115 -4.46 -21.10 22.15
C LYS A 115 -5.71 -21.16 21.25
N PRO A 116 -6.35 -22.33 21.07
CA PRO A 116 -7.65 -22.37 20.41
C PRO A 116 -8.58 -21.44 21.20
N LYS A 117 -9.17 -20.45 20.52
CA LYS A 117 -10.20 -19.59 21.13
C LYS A 117 -11.27 -20.54 21.70
N LYS A 118 -11.59 -20.41 23.00
CA LYS A 118 -12.81 -21.03 23.56
C LYS A 118 -13.98 -20.70 22.62
N ASP A 119 -14.95 -21.61 22.46
CA ASP A 119 -16.09 -21.59 21.51
C ASP A 119 -16.94 -20.30 21.39
N ASN A 120 -16.54 -19.19 22.01
CA ASN A 120 -17.03 -17.85 21.71
C ASN A 120 -16.60 -17.45 20.29
N LYS A 121 -17.40 -17.84 19.29
CA LYS A 121 -17.36 -17.22 17.96
C LYS A 121 -17.46 -15.71 18.13
N GLU A 122 -16.52 -14.99 17.53
CA GLU A 122 -16.63 -13.54 17.44
C GLU A 122 -17.91 -13.19 16.68
N PRO A 123 -18.65 -12.16 17.12
CA PRO A 123 -19.85 -11.72 16.43
C PRO A 123 -19.61 -11.46 14.95
N GLU A 124 -20.44 -12.04 14.09
CA GLU A 124 -20.35 -11.89 12.64
C GLU A 124 -21.12 -10.67 12.15
N VAL A 125 -20.71 -10.15 10.99
CA VAL A 125 -21.37 -9.04 10.32
C VAL A 125 -21.75 -9.54 8.93
N SER A 126 -23.00 -9.34 8.51
CA SER A 126 -23.51 -9.58 7.15
C SER A 126 -24.02 -8.27 6.53
N LEU A 127 -24.11 -8.20 5.19
CA LEU A 127 -24.62 -7.01 4.50
C LEU A 127 -25.97 -7.33 3.85
N TYR A 128 -26.94 -6.42 3.98
CA TYR A 128 -28.26 -6.55 3.38
C TYR A 128 -28.55 -5.42 2.40
N TYR A 129 -28.91 -5.80 1.17
CA TYR A 129 -29.48 -4.90 0.17
C TYR A 129 -30.29 -5.71 -0.85
N GLU A 130 -31.53 -5.31 -1.16
CA GLU A 130 -32.44 -6.12 -1.99
C GLU A 130 -31.97 -6.30 -3.45
N GLY A 131 -31.18 -5.35 -3.97
CA GLY A 131 -30.63 -5.41 -5.32
C GLY A 131 -29.64 -6.55 -5.54
N LYS A 132 -29.23 -6.78 -6.78
CA LYS A 132 -28.18 -7.74 -7.17
C LYS A 132 -27.01 -7.09 -7.89
N GLU A 133 -27.17 -5.84 -8.31
CA GLU A 133 -26.25 -5.04 -9.10
C GLU A 133 -24.88 -4.85 -8.42
N TYR A 134 -24.81 -4.89 -7.09
CA TYR A 134 -23.56 -4.73 -6.33
C TYR A 134 -22.84 -6.05 -6.01
N LEU A 135 -23.34 -7.21 -6.48
CA LEU A 135 -22.73 -8.51 -6.14
C LEU A 135 -21.30 -8.62 -6.67
N THR A 136 -21.07 -8.16 -7.89
CA THR A 136 -19.73 -8.12 -8.48
C THR A 136 -18.87 -7.13 -7.72
N PHE A 137 -19.36 -5.91 -7.48
CA PHE A 137 -18.62 -4.86 -6.77
C PHE A 137 -18.16 -5.31 -5.37
N VAL A 138 -19.02 -5.94 -4.57
CA VAL A 138 -18.65 -6.47 -3.24
C VAL A 138 -17.58 -7.56 -3.36
N LYS A 139 -17.66 -8.44 -4.36
CA LYS A 139 -16.63 -9.46 -4.60
C LYS A 139 -15.29 -8.83 -4.96
N GLU A 140 -15.29 -7.77 -5.78
CA GLU A 140 -14.07 -7.05 -6.12
C GLU A 140 -13.42 -6.43 -4.87
N LEU A 141 -14.22 -5.75 -4.04
CA LEU A 141 -13.76 -5.14 -2.79
C LEU A 141 -13.17 -6.18 -1.82
N LEU A 142 -13.77 -7.37 -1.72
CA LEU A 142 -13.24 -8.46 -0.90
C LEU A 142 -11.86 -8.92 -1.38
N ILE A 143 -11.64 -9.03 -2.69
CA ILE A 143 -10.33 -9.37 -3.28
C ILE A 143 -9.30 -8.29 -2.97
N ILE A 144 -9.66 -7.01 -3.16
CA ILE A 144 -8.78 -5.88 -2.87
C ILE A 144 -8.44 -5.82 -1.36
N ALA A 145 -9.42 -6.04 -0.49
CA ALA A 145 -9.21 -6.03 0.95
C ALA A 145 -8.32 -7.19 1.42
N ASP A 146 -8.44 -8.38 0.81
CA ASP A 146 -7.55 -9.51 1.08
C ASP A 146 -6.10 -9.21 0.67
N ALA A 147 -5.91 -8.59 -0.49
CA ALA A 147 -4.60 -8.15 -0.95
C ALA A 147 -3.98 -7.08 -0.01
N ILE A 148 -4.77 -6.09 0.43
CA ILE A 148 -4.34 -5.10 1.44
C ILE A 148 -3.90 -5.82 2.71
N ASN A 149 -4.71 -6.74 3.22
CA ASN A 149 -4.39 -7.46 4.46
C ASN A 149 -3.16 -8.36 4.32
N SER A 150 -2.93 -8.94 3.14
CA SER A 150 -1.73 -9.72 2.85
C SER A 150 -0.47 -8.84 2.85
N ALA A 151 -0.56 -7.60 2.35
CA ALA A 151 0.51 -6.62 2.49
C ALA A 151 0.73 -6.24 3.96
N ARG A 152 -0.34 -5.96 4.70
CA ARG A 152 -0.30 -5.63 6.15
C ARG A 152 0.34 -6.73 6.99
N ASP A 153 0.11 -8.00 6.63
CA ASP A 153 0.67 -9.16 7.32
C ASP A 153 2.20 -9.19 7.22
N LEU A 154 2.74 -8.98 6.02
CA LEU A 154 4.19 -8.88 5.83
C LEU A 154 4.77 -7.61 6.45
N GLN A 155 4.07 -6.48 6.40
CA GLN A 155 4.47 -5.23 7.05
C GLN A 155 4.62 -5.39 8.58
N ILE A 156 3.71 -6.13 9.24
CA ILE A 156 3.77 -6.31 10.70
C ILE A 156 4.77 -7.41 11.12
N THR A 157 5.08 -8.35 10.23
CA THR A 157 6.01 -9.46 10.49
C THR A 157 7.37 -8.91 10.94
N PRO A 158 7.96 -9.41 12.04
CA PRO A 158 9.14 -8.82 12.63
C PRO A 158 10.39 -9.09 11.77
N PRO A 159 11.39 -8.19 11.81
CA PRO A 159 12.53 -8.21 10.89
C PRO A 159 13.43 -9.45 11.04
N ASN A 160 13.45 -10.09 12.22
CA ASN A 160 14.17 -11.36 12.43
C ASN A 160 13.52 -12.56 11.71
N ILE A 161 12.34 -12.38 11.13
CA ILE A 161 11.63 -13.36 10.31
C ILE A 161 11.50 -12.83 8.89
N ALA A 162 11.04 -11.59 8.73
CA ALA A 162 10.77 -10.93 7.45
C ALA A 162 12.05 -10.49 6.72
N THR A 163 13.01 -11.40 6.54
CA THR A 163 14.22 -11.15 5.75
C THR A 163 13.90 -11.10 4.25
N SER A 164 14.81 -10.55 3.45
CA SER A 164 14.70 -10.51 1.98
C SER A 164 14.38 -11.88 1.38
N GLU A 165 15.05 -12.94 1.86
CA GLU A 165 14.88 -14.31 1.42
C GLU A 165 13.54 -14.90 1.85
N TYR A 166 13.10 -14.61 3.09
CA TYR A 166 11.81 -15.03 3.60
C TYR A 166 10.65 -14.42 2.82
N ILE A 167 10.65 -13.09 2.65
CA ILE A 167 9.59 -12.37 1.93
C ILE A 167 9.51 -12.87 0.49
N ALA A 168 10.66 -13.01 -0.20
CA ALA A 168 10.68 -13.51 -1.56
C ALA A 168 10.09 -14.92 -1.69
N LYS A 169 10.41 -15.82 -0.74
CA LYS A 169 9.84 -17.17 -0.69
C LYS A 169 8.34 -17.16 -0.38
N PHE A 170 7.92 -16.32 0.57
CA PHE A 170 6.52 -16.17 0.96
C PHE A 170 5.67 -15.71 -0.21
N VAL A 171 6.06 -14.59 -0.85
CA VAL A 171 5.32 -14.02 -1.98
C VAL A 171 5.29 -14.99 -3.17
N LYS A 172 6.41 -15.65 -3.49
CA LYS A 172 6.41 -16.67 -4.56
C LYS A 172 5.43 -17.80 -4.31
N LYS A 173 5.30 -18.26 -3.06
CA LYS A 173 4.35 -19.31 -2.70
C LYS A 173 2.92 -18.80 -2.79
N ASP A 174 2.64 -17.63 -2.20
CA ASP A 174 1.28 -17.11 -2.10
C ASP A 174 0.67 -16.68 -3.44
N LEU A 175 1.49 -16.17 -4.35
CA LEU A 175 1.07 -15.76 -5.70
C LEU A 175 1.19 -16.88 -6.74
N GLY A 176 1.79 -18.03 -6.39
CA GLY A 176 2.18 -19.07 -7.34
C GLY A 176 1.02 -19.77 -8.06
N ASP A 177 -0.16 -19.80 -7.44
CA ASP A 177 -1.35 -20.49 -7.96
C ASP A 177 -2.38 -19.54 -8.62
N VAL A 178 -2.02 -18.27 -8.85
CA VAL A 178 -2.91 -17.28 -9.46
C VAL A 178 -2.82 -17.36 -11.00
N ASP A 179 -3.97 -17.51 -11.66
CA ASP A 179 -4.08 -17.59 -13.13
C ASP A 179 -3.38 -16.41 -13.83
N ASN A 180 -2.65 -16.71 -14.92
CA ASN A 180 -1.93 -15.74 -15.77
C ASN A 180 -0.90 -14.86 -15.03
N LEU A 181 -0.48 -15.29 -13.84
CA LEU A 181 0.54 -14.66 -13.02
C LEU A 181 1.79 -15.53 -12.99
N THR A 182 2.96 -14.93 -13.19
CA THR A 182 4.26 -15.61 -13.03
C THR A 182 5.09 -14.88 -11.98
N VAL A 183 5.76 -15.63 -11.10
CA VAL A 183 6.64 -15.06 -10.07
C VAL A 183 8.06 -15.60 -10.23
N ASN A 184 8.97 -14.72 -10.61
CA ASN A 184 10.40 -15.00 -10.72
C ASN A 184 11.15 -14.36 -9.55
N VAL A 185 12.08 -15.11 -8.95
CA VAL A 185 12.89 -14.62 -7.83
C VAL A 185 14.35 -14.65 -8.27
N LEU A 186 14.96 -13.49 -8.40
CA LEU A 186 16.38 -13.34 -8.73
C LEU A 186 17.23 -13.50 -7.47
N THR A 187 18.26 -14.35 -7.57
CA THR A 187 19.26 -14.55 -6.52
C THR A 187 20.37 -13.51 -6.62
N LYS A 188 21.24 -13.42 -5.61
CA LYS A 188 22.39 -12.50 -5.59
C LYS A 188 23.24 -12.61 -6.88
N THR A 189 23.54 -13.83 -7.32
CA THR A 189 24.33 -14.06 -8.54
C THR A 189 23.66 -13.48 -9.78
N GLN A 190 22.33 -13.62 -9.91
CA GLN A 190 21.60 -13.05 -11.05
C GLN A 190 21.51 -11.52 -10.96
N ILE A 191 21.45 -10.97 -9.75
CA ILE A 191 21.48 -9.52 -9.49
C ILE A 191 22.85 -8.94 -9.88
N GLU A 192 23.94 -9.64 -9.57
CA GLU A 192 25.32 -9.31 -9.98
C GLU A 192 25.47 -9.36 -11.52
N GLU A 193 24.96 -10.41 -12.17
CA GLU A 193 24.96 -10.53 -13.64
C GLU A 193 24.19 -9.39 -14.34
N LEU A 194 23.15 -8.87 -13.69
CA LEU A 194 22.38 -7.72 -14.18
C LEU A 194 23.05 -6.37 -13.88
N ASN A 195 24.17 -6.34 -13.14
CA ASN A 195 24.84 -5.13 -12.69
C ASN A 195 23.94 -4.21 -11.84
N MET A 196 23.05 -4.77 -11.03
CA MET A 196 22.24 -4.00 -10.06
C MET A 196 23.09 -3.59 -8.86
N ASN A 197 24.15 -2.81 -9.12
CA ASN A 197 25.18 -2.53 -8.13
C ASN A 197 24.73 -1.54 -7.06
N LEU A 198 23.70 -0.71 -7.30
CA LEU A 198 23.15 0.14 -6.25
C LEU A 198 22.41 -0.72 -5.21
N LEU A 199 21.63 -1.71 -5.65
CA LEU A 199 21.05 -2.70 -4.73
C LEU A 199 22.14 -3.48 -3.97
N LEU A 200 23.18 -3.93 -4.67
CA LEU A 200 24.28 -4.67 -4.06
C LEU A 200 25.09 -3.81 -3.06
N ALA A 201 25.24 -2.52 -3.32
CA ALA A 201 25.89 -1.58 -2.41
C ALA A 201 25.10 -1.43 -1.10
N VAL A 202 23.78 -1.29 -1.18
CA VAL A 202 22.93 -1.25 0.02
C VAL A 202 23.00 -2.57 0.80
N ASN A 203 23.01 -3.70 0.09
CA ASN A 203 23.11 -5.02 0.72
C ASN A 203 24.50 -5.35 1.30
N SER A 204 25.56 -4.60 1.00
CA SER A 204 26.95 -5.03 1.25
C SER A 204 27.28 -5.26 2.73
N GLY A 205 26.54 -4.60 3.63
CA GLY A 205 26.65 -4.76 5.07
C GLY A 205 25.76 -5.84 5.68
N SER A 206 24.98 -6.56 4.88
CA SER A 206 24.00 -7.55 5.34
C SER A 206 24.57 -8.96 5.50
N SER A 207 24.05 -9.69 6.49
CA SER A 207 24.22 -11.15 6.60
C SER A 207 23.18 -11.92 5.74
N TYR A 208 22.13 -11.27 5.26
CA TYR A 208 21.12 -11.82 4.37
C TYR A 208 21.38 -11.43 2.91
N GLN A 209 21.14 -12.36 1.99
CA GLN A 209 21.34 -12.08 0.57
C GLN A 209 20.18 -11.25 0.00
N PRO A 210 20.43 -10.34 -0.96
CA PRO A 210 19.37 -9.54 -1.55
C PRO A 210 18.52 -10.43 -2.47
N ARG A 211 17.30 -10.00 -2.72
CA ARG A 211 16.38 -10.64 -3.68
C ARG A 211 15.68 -9.59 -4.51
N VAL A 212 15.49 -9.90 -5.78
CA VAL A 212 14.55 -9.16 -6.64
C VAL A 212 13.43 -10.10 -7.03
N VAL A 213 12.19 -9.74 -6.69
CA VAL A 213 11.02 -10.55 -7.06
C VAL A 213 10.28 -9.84 -8.19
N VAL A 214 10.13 -10.53 -9.31
CA VAL A 214 9.39 -10.04 -10.47
C VAL A 214 8.10 -10.82 -10.58
N VAL A 215 6.99 -10.15 -10.27
CA VAL A 215 5.63 -10.65 -10.46
C VAL A 215 5.14 -10.10 -11.79
N ASN A 216 4.69 -10.93 -12.72
CA ASN A 216 4.23 -10.49 -14.03
C ASN A 216 2.85 -11.08 -14.34
N TYR A 217 1.87 -10.20 -14.53
CA TYR A 217 0.51 -10.50 -14.95
C TYR A 217 0.30 -10.09 -16.41
N LYS A 218 -0.25 -11.01 -17.22
CA LYS A 218 -0.58 -10.76 -18.62
C LYS A 218 -2.08 -10.93 -18.86
N GLY A 219 -2.86 -9.90 -18.56
CA GLY A 219 -4.31 -9.88 -18.72
C GLY A 219 -4.81 -9.28 -20.05
N ASN A 220 -3.95 -8.61 -20.82
CA ASN A 220 -4.35 -8.00 -22.11
C ASN A 220 -3.30 -8.27 -23.21
N PRO A 221 -3.30 -9.47 -23.82
CA PRO A 221 -2.32 -9.83 -24.85
C PRO A 221 -2.32 -8.93 -26.09
N SER A 222 -3.40 -8.18 -26.34
CA SER A 222 -3.52 -7.26 -27.47
C SER A 222 -2.96 -5.87 -27.21
N SER A 223 -2.80 -5.45 -25.94
CA SER A 223 -2.24 -4.13 -25.63
C SER A 223 -0.71 -4.17 -25.61
N LYS A 224 -0.12 -3.06 -26.07
CA LYS A 224 1.31 -2.79 -25.92
C LYS A 224 1.62 -2.04 -24.63
N GLU A 225 0.61 -1.50 -23.96
CA GLU A 225 0.77 -0.89 -22.65
C GLU A 225 1.16 -1.97 -21.63
N LYS A 226 2.10 -1.60 -20.77
CA LYS A 226 2.53 -2.41 -19.64
C LYS A 226 2.94 -1.50 -18.49
N TYR A 227 2.16 -1.54 -17.42
CA TYR A 227 2.47 -0.81 -16.21
C TYR A 227 3.42 -1.64 -15.35
N VAL A 228 4.48 -1.03 -14.84
CA VAL A 228 5.44 -1.71 -13.96
C VAL A 228 5.51 -0.97 -12.64
N PHE A 229 5.13 -1.67 -11.57
CA PHE A 229 5.12 -1.20 -10.21
C PHE A 229 6.44 -1.59 -9.52
N VAL A 230 7.25 -0.64 -9.07
CA VAL A 230 8.56 -0.90 -8.45
C VAL A 230 8.49 -0.51 -6.98
N GLY A 231 8.70 -1.47 -6.07
CA GLY A 231 8.51 -1.21 -4.65
C GLY A 231 9.82 -1.19 -3.88
N LYS A 232 10.03 -0.18 -3.02
CA LYS A 232 11.12 -0.17 -2.02
C LYS A 232 10.90 -1.33 -1.06
N GLY A 233 11.92 -2.16 -0.89
CA GLY A 233 11.86 -3.42 -0.14
C GLY A 233 12.89 -3.51 0.97
N ILE A 234 13.15 -2.42 1.70
CA ILE A 234 14.13 -2.44 2.79
C ILE A 234 13.53 -3.13 4.01
N THR A 235 13.91 -4.39 4.24
CA THR A 235 13.26 -5.26 5.25
C THR A 235 13.49 -4.81 6.68
N PHE A 236 14.62 -4.14 6.90
CA PHE A 236 14.90 -3.35 8.08
C PHE A 236 15.97 -2.31 7.74
N ASP A 237 15.75 -1.07 8.17
CA ASP A 237 16.65 0.04 7.88
C ASP A 237 17.34 0.56 9.15
N THR A 238 18.66 0.33 9.24
CA THR A 238 19.49 0.90 10.32
C THR A 238 20.09 2.27 9.96
N GLY A 239 19.98 2.66 8.69
CA GLY A 239 20.66 3.79 8.06
C GLY A 239 22.09 3.53 7.61
N GLY A 240 22.64 2.32 7.83
CA GLY A 240 24.04 2.06 7.54
C GLY A 240 24.97 2.92 8.41
N TYR A 241 26.13 3.33 7.89
CA TYR A 241 27.07 4.17 8.64
C TYR A 241 26.48 5.55 9.03
N ASN A 242 25.61 6.13 8.21
CA ASN A 242 24.75 7.26 8.58
C ASN A 242 23.58 6.78 9.46
N THR A 243 23.90 6.17 10.60
CA THR A 243 22.92 5.45 11.41
C THR A 243 21.78 6.31 11.94
N LYS A 244 20.58 5.73 12.00
CA LYS A 244 19.40 6.31 12.68
C LYS A 244 19.53 6.36 14.21
N GLY A 245 20.57 5.74 14.78
CA GLY A 245 20.79 5.70 16.23
C GLY A 245 19.61 5.09 16.97
N TYR A 246 18.99 5.84 17.89
CA TYR A 246 17.83 5.38 18.66
C TYR A 246 16.48 5.51 17.93
N HIS A 247 16.45 6.02 16.70
CA HIS A 247 15.22 6.27 15.94
C HIS A 247 14.86 5.12 14.98
N MET A 248 15.11 3.87 15.38
CA MET A 248 14.86 2.68 14.56
C MET A 248 13.46 2.05 14.76
N ASP A 249 12.64 2.63 15.65
CA ASP A 249 11.27 2.17 15.84
C ASP A 249 10.46 2.29 14.54
N GLY A 250 9.80 1.21 14.14
CA GLY A 250 9.00 1.17 12.91
C GLY A 250 9.79 0.87 11.63
N MET A 251 11.12 0.73 11.66
CA MET A 251 11.92 0.50 10.44
C MET A 251 11.67 -0.85 9.74
N LYS A 252 10.90 -1.76 10.36
CA LYS A 252 10.38 -2.96 9.66
C LYS A 252 9.36 -2.62 8.56
N PHE A 253 8.75 -1.43 8.60
CA PHE A 253 7.81 -0.98 7.59
C PHE A 253 8.50 -0.43 6.33
N ASP A 254 9.83 -0.39 6.29
CA ASP A 254 10.56 0.23 5.19
C ASP A 254 10.60 -0.61 3.89
N MET A 255 9.95 -1.78 3.94
CA MET A 255 9.67 -2.68 2.83
C MET A 255 8.25 -2.57 2.27
N SER A 256 7.45 -1.66 2.82
CA SER A 256 6.01 -1.54 2.52
C SER A 256 5.73 -1.42 1.02
N GLY A 257 6.54 -0.61 0.32
CA GLY A 257 6.40 -0.38 -1.11
C GLY A 257 6.44 -1.66 -1.95
N SER A 258 7.39 -2.55 -1.66
CA SER A 258 7.55 -3.86 -2.31
C SER A 258 6.30 -4.73 -2.17
N VAL A 259 5.77 -4.87 -0.95
CA VAL A 259 4.59 -5.72 -0.73
C VAL A 259 3.30 -5.09 -1.25
N ILE A 260 3.15 -3.77 -1.15
CA ILE A 260 2.03 -3.04 -1.76
C ILE A 260 1.98 -3.31 -3.27
N CYS A 261 3.11 -3.17 -3.97
CA CYS A 261 3.18 -3.41 -5.41
C CYS A 261 2.83 -4.86 -5.78
N ALA A 262 3.41 -5.84 -5.09
CA ALA A 262 3.15 -7.25 -5.38
C ALA A 262 1.69 -7.66 -5.15
N TYR A 263 1.08 -7.21 -4.04
CA TYR A 263 -0.31 -7.55 -3.74
C TYR A 263 -1.33 -6.76 -4.55
N ALA A 264 -1.00 -5.55 -5.02
CA ALA A 264 -1.79 -4.89 -6.05
C ALA A 264 -1.86 -5.75 -7.32
N VAL A 265 -0.72 -6.28 -7.79
CA VAL A 265 -0.69 -7.16 -8.97
C VAL A 265 -1.43 -8.48 -8.73
N LYS A 266 -1.34 -9.06 -7.51
CA LYS A 266 -2.15 -10.23 -7.12
C LYS A 266 -3.65 -9.94 -7.26
N ALA A 267 -4.14 -8.83 -6.71
CA ALA A 267 -5.54 -8.42 -6.81
C ALA A 267 -5.95 -8.19 -8.27
N ILE A 268 -5.15 -7.47 -9.06
CA ILE A 268 -5.37 -7.23 -10.50
C ILE A 268 -5.56 -8.57 -11.24
N ALA A 269 -4.73 -9.56 -10.94
CA ALA A 269 -4.80 -10.88 -11.55
C ALA A 269 -6.03 -11.69 -11.11
N GLN A 270 -6.35 -11.69 -9.81
CA GLN A 270 -7.54 -12.36 -9.27
C GLN A 270 -8.85 -11.76 -9.79
N LEU A 271 -8.86 -10.44 -10.02
CA LEU A 271 -9.95 -9.71 -10.67
C LEU A 271 -10.03 -9.95 -12.18
N LYS A 272 -9.00 -10.59 -12.76
CA LYS A 272 -8.89 -10.86 -14.20
C LYS A 272 -9.01 -9.59 -15.05
N LEU A 273 -8.41 -8.49 -14.56
CA LEU A 273 -8.47 -7.21 -15.26
C LEU A 273 -7.81 -7.30 -16.63
N LYS A 274 -8.36 -6.60 -17.61
CA LYS A 274 -7.82 -6.52 -18.97
C LYS A 274 -6.62 -5.57 -19.04
N ALA A 275 -5.56 -5.87 -18.29
CA ALA A 275 -4.33 -5.08 -18.20
C ALA A 275 -3.08 -5.96 -18.19
N ASN A 276 -1.94 -5.43 -18.65
CA ASN A 276 -0.62 -6.01 -18.45
C ASN A 276 0.10 -5.23 -17.35
N VAL A 277 0.44 -5.92 -16.27
CA VAL A 277 1.03 -5.29 -15.09
C VAL A 277 2.14 -6.16 -14.54
N SER A 278 3.24 -5.56 -14.09
CA SER A 278 4.28 -6.26 -13.32
C SER A 278 4.58 -5.54 -12.02
N ALA A 279 5.03 -6.28 -11.02
CA ALA A 279 5.67 -5.72 -9.83
C ALA A 279 7.13 -6.17 -9.77
N VAL A 280 8.01 -5.25 -9.35
CA VAL A 280 9.43 -5.51 -9.08
C VAL A 280 9.69 -5.14 -7.62
N MET A 281 9.91 -6.16 -6.78
CA MET A 281 10.21 -5.99 -5.37
C MET A 281 11.73 -5.95 -5.18
N MET A 282 12.27 -4.83 -4.68
CA MET A 282 13.70 -4.64 -4.45
C MET A 282 14.06 -4.94 -2.98
N LEU A 283 14.30 -6.21 -2.65
CA LEU A 283 14.38 -6.70 -1.27
C LEU A 283 15.83 -6.81 -0.77
N THR A 284 16.14 -6.09 0.30
CA THR A 284 17.36 -6.19 1.12
C THR A 284 17.09 -5.56 2.48
N ASP A 285 17.92 -5.75 3.48
CA ASP A 285 18.07 -4.83 4.62
C ASP A 285 19.19 -3.82 4.35
N ASN A 286 19.28 -2.80 5.22
CA ASN A 286 20.39 -1.85 5.29
C ASN A 286 21.08 -2.00 6.65
N ALA A 287 22.09 -2.85 6.72
CA ALA A 287 22.74 -3.28 7.96
C ALA A 287 24.23 -2.90 8.04
N ILE A 288 24.77 -2.87 9.26
CA ILE A 288 26.18 -2.57 9.56
C ILE A 288 26.85 -3.82 10.15
N ASP A 289 27.16 -4.82 9.33
CA ASP A 289 27.84 -6.04 9.77
C ASP A 289 29.18 -6.23 9.04
N ASN A 290 29.16 -6.86 7.85
CA ASN A 290 30.38 -7.38 7.21
C ASN A 290 31.23 -6.29 6.52
N LYS A 291 30.74 -5.78 5.38
CA LYS A 291 31.42 -4.74 4.59
C LYS A 291 30.42 -3.67 4.14
N PRO A 292 29.75 -3.01 5.09
CA PRO A 292 28.78 -1.96 4.77
C PRO A 292 29.40 -0.88 3.90
N THR A 293 28.63 -0.41 2.92
CA THR A 293 29.00 0.71 2.06
C THR A 293 29.27 1.93 2.92
N MET A 294 30.38 2.61 2.67
CA MET A 294 30.77 3.82 3.39
C MET A 294 30.27 5.07 2.65
N PRO A 295 30.04 6.19 3.36
CA PRO A 295 29.92 7.50 2.71
C PRO A 295 31.13 7.78 1.79
N GLU A 296 30.90 8.57 0.74
CA GLU A 296 31.87 8.89 -0.33
C GLU A 296 32.19 7.71 -1.29
N SER A 297 31.54 6.55 -1.10
CA SER A 297 31.66 5.44 -2.06
C SER A 297 31.01 5.81 -3.41
N VAL A 298 31.68 5.50 -4.51
CA VAL A 298 31.13 5.67 -5.88
C VAL A 298 30.76 4.31 -6.46
N VAL A 299 29.52 4.17 -6.91
CA VAL A 299 28.96 2.91 -7.44
C VAL A 299 28.38 3.13 -8.82
N THR A 300 28.66 2.22 -9.77
CA THR A 300 28.07 2.26 -11.12
C THR A 300 26.76 1.49 -11.14
N SER A 301 25.63 2.18 -11.30
CA SER A 301 24.28 1.59 -11.35
C SER A 301 24.05 0.64 -12.53
N MET A 302 22.93 -0.07 -12.53
CA MET A 302 22.47 -0.90 -13.66
C MET A 302 22.33 -0.09 -14.96
N SER A 303 22.03 1.21 -14.84
CA SER A 303 21.93 2.13 -15.98
C SER A 303 23.28 2.51 -16.60
N GLY A 304 24.38 2.27 -15.89
CA GLY A 304 25.73 2.72 -16.24
C GLY A 304 26.09 4.09 -15.64
N LYS A 305 25.13 4.85 -15.10
CA LYS A 305 25.41 6.09 -14.34
C LYS A 305 26.15 5.76 -13.04
N THR A 306 27.14 6.57 -12.71
CA THR A 306 27.87 6.52 -11.44
C THR A 306 27.17 7.36 -10.37
N VAL A 307 27.07 6.82 -9.15
CA VAL A 307 26.43 7.46 -8.00
C VAL A 307 27.39 7.50 -6.83
N GLU A 308 27.69 8.69 -6.32
CA GLU A 308 28.35 8.93 -5.04
C GLU A 308 27.33 8.77 -3.90
N ILE A 309 27.60 7.84 -2.99
CA ILE A 309 26.78 7.58 -1.82
C ILE A 309 27.28 8.48 -0.71
N THR A 310 26.62 9.63 -0.53
CA THR A 310 26.96 10.62 0.49
C THR A 310 26.23 10.38 1.82
N ASP A 311 25.10 9.68 1.77
CA ASP A 311 24.33 9.28 2.94
C ASP A 311 23.79 7.86 2.76
N THR A 312 24.19 6.94 3.64
CA THR A 312 23.75 5.53 3.59
C THR A 312 22.34 5.31 4.13
N ASP A 313 21.70 6.31 4.73
CA ASP A 313 20.28 6.33 5.15
C ASP A 313 19.34 6.79 4.01
N ALA A 314 19.94 7.22 2.89
CA ALA A 314 19.23 7.48 1.64
C ALA A 314 19.36 6.28 0.68
N GLU A 315 19.24 5.06 1.22
CA GLU A 315 19.40 3.78 0.51
C GLU A 315 18.19 3.43 -0.37
N GLY A 316 16.99 3.82 0.04
CA GLY A 316 15.76 3.47 -0.65
C GLY A 316 15.74 3.90 -2.11
N ARG A 317 16.27 5.10 -2.41
CA ARG A 317 16.35 5.60 -3.79
C ARG A 317 17.41 4.87 -4.61
N LEU A 318 18.45 4.33 -3.97
CA LEU A 318 19.48 3.52 -4.62
C LEU A 318 18.91 2.18 -5.10
N VAL A 319 18.17 1.46 -4.23
CA VAL A 319 17.57 0.17 -4.63
C VAL A 319 16.48 0.36 -5.68
N LEU A 320 15.71 1.45 -5.59
CA LEU A 320 14.67 1.78 -6.57
C LEU A 320 15.26 2.17 -7.93
N ALA A 321 16.39 2.87 -7.97
CA ALA A 321 17.05 3.26 -9.22
C ALA A 321 17.32 2.05 -10.14
N ASP A 322 17.94 0.99 -9.59
CA ASP A 322 18.15 -0.25 -10.35
C ASP A 322 16.83 -0.95 -10.73
N GLY A 323 15.83 -0.92 -9.84
CA GLY A 323 14.51 -1.52 -10.08
C GLY A 323 13.71 -0.80 -11.17
N LEU A 324 13.71 0.53 -11.18
CA LEU A 324 13.09 1.39 -12.20
C LEU A 324 13.73 1.15 -13.56
N PHE A 325 15.06 1.14 -13.61
CA PHE A 325 15.77 0.90 -14.85
C PHE A 325 15.52 -0.52 -15.38
N TYR A 326 15.48 -1.52 -14.51
CA TYR A 326 15.06 -2.88 -14.88
C TYR A 326 13.63 -2.91 -15.43
N GLY A 327 12.69 -2.23 -14.78
CA GLY A 327 11.30 -2.12 -15.24
C GLY A 327 11.20 -1.51 -16.64
N ALA A 328 11.92 -0.41 -16.88
CA ALA A 328 11.94 0.25 -18.17
C ALA A 328 12.61 -0.62 -19.25
N LYS A 329 13.83 -1.12 -18.99
CA LYS A 329 14.67 -1.78 -19.98
C LYS A 329 14.29 -3.23 -20.22
N ASN A 330 14.10 -4.02 -19.16
CA ASN A 330 13.91 -5.47 -19.24
C ASN A 330 12.43 -5.83 -19.34
N LEU A 331 11.56 -5.12 -18.61
CA LEU A 331 10.12 -5.37 -18.65
C LEU A 331 9.38 -4.54 -19.71
N LYS A 332 10.05 -3.57 -20.34
CA LYS A 332 9.49 -2.70 -21.41
C LYS A 332 8.25 -1.94 -20.93
N ALA A 333 8.36 -1.33 -19.75
CA ALA A 333 7.29 -0.51 -19.19
C ALA A 333 6.87 0.62 -20.15
N SER A 334 5.57 0.86 -20.27
CA SER A 334 5.01 2.09 -20.84
C SER A 334 4.71 3.14 -19.76
N LEU A 335 4.60 2.70 -18.50
CA LEU A 335 4.46 3.51 -17.30
C LEU A 335 5.19 2.82 -16.14
N LEU A 336 6.03 3.56 -15.45
CA LEU A 336 6.61 3.18 -14.17
C LEU A 336 5.82 3.84 -13.04
N VAL A 337 5.48 3.04 -12.03
CA VAL A 337 4.97 3.56 -10.76
C VAL A 337 5.84 2.99 -9.66
N ASP A 338 6.59 3.81 -8.94
CA ASP A 338 7.28 3.33 -7.75
C ASP A 338 6.53 3.70 -6.46
N VAL A 339 6.62 2.82 -5.47
CA VAL A 339 6.03 3.01 -4.15
C VAL A 339 7.11 2.82 -3.11
N ALA A 340 7.27 3.80 -2.23
CA ALA A 340 8.35 3.82 -1.26
C ALA A 340 8.01 4.58 0.01
N THR A 341 8.42 4.04 1.16
CA THR A 341 8.58 4.80 2.41
C THR A 341 9.91 5.54 2.32
N LEU A 342 9.96 6.63 1.55
CA LEU A 342 11.23 7.14 1.05
C LEU A 342 11.85 8.21 1.92
N THR A 343 11.10 9.24 2.32
CA THR A 343 11.70 10.42 2.95
C THR A 343 10.98 10.89 4.20
N GLY A 344 11.75 11.24 5.24
CA GLY A 344 11.23 11.91 6.44
C GLY A 344 10.71 13.33 6.14
N SER A 345 11.22 13.97 5.08
CA SER A 345 10.76 15.29 4.66
C SER A 345 9.30 15.27 4.16
N MET A 346 8.85 14.15 3.57
CA MET A 346 7.44 13.99 3.18
C MET A 346 6.51 13.98 4.39
N ILE A 347 6.92 13.30 5.47
CA ILE A 347 6.18 13.29 6.74
C ILE A 347 6.11 14.71 7.33
N SER A 348 7.21 15.46 7.26
CA SER A 348 7.23 16.85 7.71
C SER A 348 6.28 17.74 6.91
N ALA A 349 6.09 17.48 5.62
CA ALA A 349 5.25 18.27 4.73
C ALA A 349 3.76 17.91 4.82
N LEU A 350 3.41 16.62 4.80
CA LEU A 350 2.03 16.13 4.65
C LEU A 350 1.50 15.37 5.89
N GLY A 351 2.35 15.17 6.90
CA GLY A 351 2.02 14.39 8.09
C GLY A 351 1.69 12.94 7.76
N LYS A 352 0.70 12.40 8.46
CA LYS A 352 0.18 11.03 8.23
C LYS A 352 -1.13 11.01 7.44
N THR A 353 -1.44 12.10 6.73
CA THR A 353 -2.76 12.28 6.10
C THR A 353 -2.75 11.97 4.61
N PHE A 354 -1.75 12.47 3.88
CA PHE A 354 -1.62 12.31 2.43
C PHE A 354 -0.31 11.60 2.08
N SER A 355 -0.37 10.69 1.11
CA SER A 355 0.83 10.24 0.40
C SER A 355 1.26 11.32 -0.60
N GLY A 356 2.55 11.59 -0.70
CA GLY A 356 3.09 12.54 -1.68
C GLY A 356 3.37 11.84 -3.00
N ILE A 357 2.81 12.36 -4.09
CA ILE A 357 2.90 11.76 -5.41
C ILE A 357 3.58 12.74 -6.36
N TYR A 358 4.59 12.26 -7.06
CA TYR A 358 5.24 12.97 -8.14
C TYR A 358 4.86 12.31 -9.46
N SER A 359 4.73 13.10 -10.51
CA SER A 359 4.52 12.57 -11.85
C SER A 359 5.25 13.43 -12.88
N THR A 360 5.91 12.73 -13.80
CA THR A 360 6.60 13.32 -14.96
C THR A 360 5.64 13.75 -16.07
N SER A 361 4.36 13.36 -15.99
CA SER A 361 3.34 13.65 -17.01
C SER A 361 2.02 14.06 -16.36
N ASP A 362 1.44 15.17 -16.81
CA ASP A 362 0.14 15.65 -16.33
C ASP A 362 -0.97 14.63 -16.60
N SER A 363 -0.96 13.98 -17.78
CA SER A 363 -1.99 12.99 -18.11
C SER A 363 -1.88 11.74 -17.21
N ARG A 364 -0.66 11.32 -16.88
CA ARG A 364 -0.44 10.18 -15.97
C ARG A 364 -0.80 10.53 -14.53
N TRP A 365 -0.59 11.78 -14.12
CA TRP A 365 -1.10 12.29 -12.85
C TRP A 365 -2.63 12.24 -12.80
N ASP A 366 -3.32 12.71 -13.84
CA ASP A 366 -4.79 12.72 -13.85
C ASP A 366 -5.39 11.30 -13.78
N GLU A 367 -4.77 10.34 -14.50
CA GLU A 367 -5.11 8.91 -14.41
C GLU A 367 -4.96 8.40 -12.97
N PHE A 368 -3.83 8.67 -12.33
CA PHE A 368 -3.54 8.21 -10.97
C PHE A 368 -4.40 8.88 -9.91
N SER A 369 -4.59 10.20 -9.99
CA SER A 369 -5.41 10.97 -9.06
C SER A 369 -6.87 10.52 -9.12
N SER A 370 -7.38 10.24 -10.32
CA SER A 370 -8.72 9.67 -10.51
C SER A 370 -8.84 8.29 -9.86
N ALA A 371 -7.84 7.41 -10.06
CA ALA A 371 -7.80 6.10 -9.43
C ALA A 371 -7.77 6.18 -7.89
N ALA A 372 -6.97 7.10 -7.34
CA ALA A 372 -6.88 7.33 -5.90
C ALA A 372 -8.21 7.87 -5.32
N SER A 373 -8.89 8.75 -6.07
CA SER A 373 -10.21 9.25 -5.71
C SER A 373 -11.25 8.13 -5.62
N VAL A 374 -11.29 7.22 -6.60
CA VAL A 374 -12.18 6.04 -6.58
C VAL A 374 -11.84 5.09 -5.43
N ALA A 375 -10.55 4.93 -5.12
CA ALA A 375 -10.07 4.13 -4.00
C ALA A 375 -10.31 4.78 -2.62
N HIS A 376 -10.66 6.07 -2.59
CA HIS A 376 -10.71 6.93 -1.39
C HIS A 376 -9.38 7.03 -0.63
N GLU A 377 -8.26 6.90 -1.32
CA GLU A 377 -6.92 7.05 -0.75
C GLU A 377 -6.40 8.47 -0.97
N LYS A 378 -6.01 9.14 0.11
CA LYS A 378 -5.63 10.56 0.09
C LYS A 378 -4.22 10.70 -0.47
N VAL A 379 -4.12 11.31 -1.65
CA VAL A 379 -2.87 11.57 -2.34
C VAL A 379 -2.73 13.06 -2.67
N TRP A 380 -1.50 13.57 -2.68
CA TRP A 380 -1.21 14.97 -3.00
C TRP A 380 -0.11 15.07 -4.04
N ARG A 381 -0.32 15.89 -5.08
CA ARG A 381 0.69 16.10 -6.12
C ARG A 381 1.79 17.01 -5.61
N MET A 382 3.02 16.53 -5.66
CA MET A 382 4.23 17.26 -5.31
C MET A 382 4.94 17.77 -6.58
N PRO A 383 5.63 18.93 -6.51
CA PRO A 383 6.26 19.53 -7.69
C PRO A 383 7.54 18.81 -8.11
N MET A 384 7.69 18.55 -9.40
CA MET A 384 8.96 18.18 -10.03
C MET A 384 9.50 19.39 -10.78
N HIS A 385 10.64 19.92 -10.35
CA HIS A 385 11.30 21.07 -10.97
C HIS A 385 12.80 20.82 -11.05
N GLU A 386 13.44 21.28 -12.13
CA GLU A 386 14.87 21.04 -12.38
C GLU A 386 15.77 21.66 -11.29
N ASP A 387 15.32 22.70 -10.58
CA ASP A 387 16.06 23.24 -9.43
C ASP A 387 16.20 22.22 -8.28
N TYR A 388 15.24 21.33 -8.09
CA TYR A 388 15.35 20.24 -7.11
C TYR A 388 16.32 19.14 -7.57
N HIS A 389 16.73 19.14 -8.83
CA HIS A 389 17.70 18.17 -9.36
C HIS A 389 19.15 18.64 -9.20
N LYS A 390 19.40 19.95 -9.15
CA LYS A 390 20.75 20.53 -8.98
C LYS A 390 21.56 19.90 -7.83
N PRO A 391 20.99 19.60 -6.65
CA PRO A 391 21.72 18.97 -5.56
C PRO A 391 22.22 17.56 -5.89
N ASN A 392 21.51 16.80 -6.74
CA ASN A 392 21.93 15.47 -7.19
C ASN A 392 23.09 15.53 -8.19
N LEU A 393 23.33 16.67 -8.84
CA LEU A 393 24.42 16.88 -9.81
C LEU A 393 25.62 17.59 -9.18
N SER A 394 25.63 17.75 -7.85
CA SER A 394 26.59 18.61 -7.17
C SER A 394 27.93 17.92 -6.86
N THR A 395 27.93 16.58 -6.89
CA THR A 395 29.11 15.72 -6.72
C THR A 395 30.27 16.11 -7.62
N LYS A 396 31.50 15.82 -7.17
CA LYS A 396 32.74 16.06 -7.92
C LYS A 396 33.33 14.79 -8.54
N VAL A 397 32.81 13.62 -8.20
CA VAL A 397 33.46 12.32 -8.47
C VAL A 397 32.56 11.32 -9.19
N ALA A 398 31.27 11.60 -9.31
CA ALA A 398 30.28 10.74 -9.97
C ALA A 398 29.33 11.57 -10.84
N ASP A 399 28.42 10.89 -11.57
CA ASP A 399 27.37 11.56 -12.33
C ASP A 399 26.28 12.13 -11.41
N LEU A 400 26.00 11.43 -10.30
CA LEU A 400 24.98 11.79 -9.32
C LEU A 400 25.51 11.60 -7.89
N ASN A 401 25.01 12.37 -6.92
CA ASN A 401 25.02 12.01 -5.50
C ASN A 401 23.61 11.63 -5.03
N ASN A 402 23.51 10.69 -4.09
CA ASN A 402 22.20 10.21 -3.63
C ASN A 402 21.51 11.15 -2.64
N TYR A 403 22.28 11.99 -1.93
CA TYR A 403 21.74 12.88 -0.91
C TYR A 403 22.54 14.19 -0.84
N SER A 404 21.92 15.25 -0.31
CA SER A 404 22.61 16.50 -0.04
C SER A 404 22.08 17.16 1.22
N THR A 405 22.96 17.44 2.17
CA THR A 405 22.64 18.22 3.38
C THR A 405 22.41 19.70 3.11
N SER A 406 22.73 20.17 1.90
CA SER A 406 22.59 21.58 1.52
C SER A 406 21.13 22.01 1.28
N GLU A 407 20.21 21.05 1.16
CA GLU A 407 18.80 21.29 0.88
C GLU A 407 17.88 20.67 1.94
N LYS A 408 16.72 21.30 2.16
CA LYS A 408 15.69 20.79 3.06
C LYS A 408 14.59 20.01 2.34
N SER A 409 14.51 20.13 1.01
CA SER A 409 13.49 19.52 0.16
C SER A 409 13.89 18.11 -0.32
N ASP A 410 14.32 17.24 0.60
CA ASP A 410 14.84 15.91 0.24
C ASP A 410 13.82 15.08 -0.56
N SER A 411 12.53 15.17 -0.27
CA SER A 411 11.48 14.47 -1.03
C SER A 411 11.45 14.86 -2.52
N ASN A 412 11.61 16.16 -2.83
CA ASN A 412 11.69 16.62 -4.21
C ASN A 412 12.99 16.17 -4.88
N THR A 413 14.11 16.28 -4.16
CA THR A 413 15.43 15.85 -4.63
C THR A 413 15.48 14.35 -4.91
N ALA A 414 14.86 13.54 -4.05
CA ALA A 414 14.71 12.09 -4.19
C ALA A 414 13.87 11.72 -5.42
N ALA A 415 12.74 12.41 -5.63
CA ALA A 415 11.91 12.22 -6.83
C ALA A 415 12.69 12.54 -8.12
N MET A 416 13.48 13.62 -8.11
CA MET A 416 14.35 13.98 -9.24
C MET A 416 15.51 13.00 -9.42
N PHE A 417 16.02 12.37 -8.34
CA PHE A 417 17.01 11.30 -8.44
C PHE A 417 16.42 10.07 -9.13
N LEU A 418 15.21 9.64 -8.73
CA LEU A 418 14.54 8.47 -9.31
C LEU A 418 14.20 8.67 -10.80
N LYS A 419 13.82 9.90 -11.20
CA LYS A 419 13.56 10.26 -12.60
C LYS A 419 14.71 9.89 -13.54
N GLU A 420 15.97 10.01 -13.09
CA GLU A 420 17.17 9.70 -13.90
C GLU A 420 17.23 8.22 -14.34
N PHE A 421 16.57 7.33 -13.60
CA PHE A 421 16.59 5.89 -13.83
C PHE A 421 15.32 5.37 -14.52
N SER A 422 14.40 6.27 -14.88
CA SER A 422 13.18 5.94 -15.64
C SER A 422 13.46 5.50 -17.08
N ASN A 423 14.67 5.77 -17.59
CA ASN A 423 15.06 5.50 -18.98
C ASN A 423 14.09 6.12 -20.01
N GLY A 424 13.57 7.32 -19.70
CA GLY A 424 12.66 8.07 -20.56
C GLY A 424 11.20 7.57 -20.57
N VAL A 425 10.86 6.58 -19.72
CA VAL A 425 9.48 6.12 -19.50
C VAL A 425 8.80 7.07 -18.51
N ASP A 426 7.51 7.35 -18.72
CA ASP A 426 6.71 8.08 -17.74
C ASP A 426 6.83 7.44 -16.34
N LEU A 427 7.14 8.27 -15.34
CA LEU A 427 7.27 7.89 -13.94
C LEU A 427 6.20 8.57 -13.09
N ILE A 428 5.58 7.77 -12.22
CA ILE A 428 4.85 8.20 -11.02
C ILE A 428 5.62 7.69 -9.80
N HIS A 429 6.12 8.60 -8.96
CA HIS A 429 6.77 8.25 -7.71
C HIS A 429 5.82 8.49 -6.54
N CYS A 430 5.56 7.45 -5.75
CA CYS A 430 4.67 7.49 -4.58
C CYS A 430 5.47 7.40 -3.28
N ASP A 431 5.68 8.54 -2.61
CA ASP A 431 6.23 8.58 -1.26
C ASP A 431 5.12 8.38 -0.23
N VAL A 432 5.09 7.18 0.34
CA VAL A 432 4.11 6.72 1.33
C VAL A 432 4.68 6.69 2.76
N ALA A 433 5.82 7.34 3.02
CA ALA A 433 6.48 7.31 4.33
C ALA A 433 5.53 7.71 5.50
N GLY A 434 4.64 8.68 5.27
CA GLY A 434 3.67 9.11 6.28
C GLY A 434 2.44 8.21 6.44
N THR A 435 2.15 7.36 5.45
CA THR A 435 0.85 6.67 5.32
C THR A 435 0.95 5.15 5.20
N ALA A 436 2.16 4.59 5.12
CA ALA A 436 2.36 3.15 5.01
C ALA A 436 2.01 2.39 6.29
N ASP A 437 2.20 3.02 7.44
CA ASP A 437 1.88 2.50 8.76
C ASP A 437 1.21 3.55 9.67
N ASN A 438 0.52 3.08 10.69
CA ASN A 438 0.07 3.92 11.79
C ASN A 438 0.10 3.15 13.11
N ASN A 439 0.68 3.75 14.15
CA ASN A 439 0.80 3.17 15.49
C ASN A 439 1.34 1.73 15.49
N GLY A 440 2.38 1.48 14.69
CA GLY A 440 3.02 0.17 14.63
C GLY A 440 2.20 -0.88 13.86
N MET A 441 1.24 -0.47 13.03
CA MET A 441 0.45 -1.35 12.18
C MET A 441 0.56 -0.91 10.72
N GLY A 442 0.90 -1.85 9.84
CA GLY A 442 0.85 -1.63 8.40
C GLY A 442 -0.58 -1.34 7.92
N LEU A 443 -0.70 -0.46 6.93
CA LEU A 443 -1.99 -0.04 6.35
C LEU A 443 -2.25 -0.58 4.94
N GLY A 444 -1.24 -1.10 4.23
CA GLY A 444 -1.39 -1.58 2.86
C GLY A 444 -1.90 -0.50 1.87
N VAL A 445 -1.54 0.77 2.12
CA VAL A 445 -1.96 1.93 1.33
C VAL A 445 -1.57 1.78 -0.15
N LEU A 446 -2.33 2.41 -1.03
CA LEU A 446 -2.20 2.41 -2.49
C LEU A 446 -2.50 1.08 -3.19
N VAL A 447 -2.70 -0.04 -2.49
CA VAL A 447 -3.10 -1.30 -3.15
C VAL A 447 -4.40 -1.10 -3.93
N SER A 448 -5.40 -0.44 -3.33
CA SER A 448 -6.66 -0.15 -4.03
C SER A 448 -6.46 0.85 -5.16
N THR A 449 -5.68 1.91 -4.95
CA THR A 449 -5.36 2.90 -6.00
C THR A 449 -4.68 2.26 -7.21
N LEU A 450 -3.71 1.37 -7.00
CA LEU A 450 -2.99 0.69 -8.09
C LEU A 450 -3.89 -0.28 -8.86
N VAL A 451 -4.84 -0.93 -8.18
CA VAL A 451 -5.87 -1.75 -8.84
C VAL A 451 -6.77 -0.88 -9.72
N GLU A 452 -7.25 0.25 -9.21
CA GLU A 452 -8.09 1.19 -9.98
C GLU A 452 -7.32 1.81 -11.15
N LEU A 453 -6.02 2.11 -10.99
CA LEU A 453 -5.15 2.59 -12.07
C LEU A 453 -5.04 1.54 -13.19
N ALA A 454 -4.88 0.26 -12.83
CA ALA A 454 -4.81 -0.82 -13.80
C ALA A 454 -6.14 -1.06 -14.54
N LYS A 455 -7.29 -0.83 -13.89
CA LYS A 455 -8.62 -0.86 -14.55
C LYS A 455 -8.71 0.18 -15.68
N GLY A 456 -8.03 1.32 -15.54
CA GLY A 456 -7.97 2.38 -16.54
C GLY A 456 -7.00 2.14 -17.71
N GLN A 457 -6.19 1.06 -17.67
CA GLN A 457 -5.23 0.75 -18.74
C GLN A 457 -5.96 0.41 -20.04
N LYS A 458 -5.56 1.05 -21.15
CA LYS A 458 -6.18 0.89 -22.47
C LYS A 458 -5.55 -0.20 -23.33
#